data_AF-A0A2J6IB85-F1
#
_entry.id   AF-A0A2J6IB85-F1
#
_cell.length_a   1.000
_cell.length_b   1.000
_cell.length_c   1.000
_cell.angle_alpha   90.00
_cell.angle_beta   90.00
_cell.angle_gamma   90.00
#
_symmetry.space_group_name_H-M   'P 1'
#
loop_
_entity.id
_entity.type
_entity.pdbx_description
1 polymer ?
#
loop_
_entity_poly.entity_id
_entity_poly.type
_entity_poly.pdbx_seq_one_letter_code
_entity_poly.pdbx_strand_id
1 'polypeptide(L)'
;LTSGGNYDFKHTTLANFWNYSVRNTPTLFLNNYTTDTLDNPVAIPFNLNIANSIIYGYNIDEIETDMDGGADSLYYFNHCLIKTSLNTSNDINYNSIIKNEDPLFVNASENDYRIDSLSPAIGFGNVNIANDVPFDLDGISRLPLPDLGVYQFVPGQEENK
;
A
#
# COMPACT_ATOMS: atom_id res chain seq x y z
N LEU A 1 9.34 -3.04 -6.74
CA LEU A 1 8.93 -3.75 -7.98
C LEU A 1 9.80 -3.21 -9.09
N THR A 2 10.62 -4.05 -9.71
CA THR A 2 11.66 -3.63 -10.67
C THR A 2 11.48 -4.33 -12.01
N SER A 3 11.90 -3.68 -13.09
CA SER A 3 11.93 -4.24 -14.45
C SER A 3 10.57 -4.57 -15.07
N GLY A 4 9.55 -3.76 -14.78
CA GLY A 4 8.24 -3.90 -15.44
C GLY A 4 7.38 -5.01 -14.84
N GLY A 5 6.27 -5.33 -15.50
CA GLY A 5 5.37 -6.44 -15.11
C GLY A 5 3.96 -6.02 -14.74
N ASN A 6 3.12 -7.02 -14.43
CA ASN A 6 1.74 -6.83 -14.01
C ASN A 6 1.59 -7.26 -12.55
N TYR A 7 1.09 -6.36 -11.71
CA TYR A 7 0.96 -6.57 -10.28
C TYR A 7 -0.44 -6.17 -9.81
N ASP A 8 -1.07 -7.02 -9.00
CA ASP A 8 -2.37 -6.77 -8.38
C ASP A 8 -2.29 -7.09 -6.89
N PHE A 9 -2.47 -6.08 -6.05
CA PHE A 9 -2.49 -6.21 -4.59
C PHE A 9 -3.84 -5.79 -4.06
N LYS A 10 -4.47 -6.66 -3.25
CA LYS A 10 -5.74 -6.40 -2.58
C LYS A 10 -5.57 -6.63 -1.09
N HIS A 11 -6.10 -5.75 -0.26
CA HIS A 11 -6.04 -5.89 1.20
C HIS A 11 -4.63 -6.17 1.74
N THR A 12 -3.65 -5.38 1.28
CA THR A 12 -2.25 -5.53 1.66
C THR A 12 -1.83 -4.37 2.56
N THR A 13 -1.00 -4.66 3.55
CA THR A 13 -0.26 -3.64 4.32
C THR A 13 1.21 -3.70 3.91
N LEU A 14 1.68 -2.67 3.20
CA LEU A 14 3.09 -2.45 2.91
C LEU A 14 3.60 -1.42 3.93
N ALA A 15 4.33 -1.89 4.93
CA ALA A 15 4.75 -1.08 6.05
C ALA A 15 6.26 -1.14 6.27
N ASN A 16 6.90 0.00 6.55
CA ASN A 16 8.30 0.03 6.93
C ASN A 16 8.58 0.99 8.09
N PHE A 17 8.66 0.41 9.29
CA PHE A 17 8.93 1.08 10.56
C PHE A 17 10.32 0.70 11.11
N TRP A 18 11.29 0.50 10.23
CA TRP A 18 12.67 0.29 10.67
C TRP A 18 13.26 1.56 11.30
N ASN A 19 13.75 1.45 12.53
CA ASN A 19 14.27 2.58 13.33
C ASN A 19 15.76 2.45 13.72
N TYR A 20 16.42 1.33 13.43
CA TYR A 20 17.83 1.12 13.80
C TYR A 20 18.82 1.91 12.92
N SER A 21 18.37 2.43 11.78
CA SER A 21 19.16 3.29 10.91
C SER A 21 18.26 4.29 10.18
N VAL A 22 18.85 5.38 9.71
CA VAL A 22 18.17 6.31 8.81
C VAL A 22 17.81 5.59 7.52
N ARG A 23 16.53 5.61 7.15
CA ARG A 23 16.05 5.11 5.87
C ARG A 23 16.07 6.22 4.83
N ASN A 24 16.64 5.93 3.67
CA ASN A 24 16.61 6.80 2.51
C ASN A 24 15.81 6.22 1.34
N THR A 25 15.23 5.03 1.52
CA THR A 25 14.44 4.34 0.49
C THR A 25 12.98 4.24 0.91
N PRO A 26 12.02 4.35 -0.03
CA PRO A 26 10.59 4.22 0.23
C PRO A 26 10.21 2.77 0.55
N THR A 27 8.99 2.57 1.05
CA THR A 27 8.40 1.23 1.22
C THR A 27 8.05 0.61 -0.13
N LEU A 28 7.51 1.40 -1.05
CA LEU A 28 7.12 0.97 -2.39
C LEU A 28 7.91 1.74 -3.45
N PHE A 29 8.91 1.08 -4.03
CA PHE A 29 9.64 1.57 -5.19
C PHE A 29 9.12 0.89 -6.46
N LEU A 30 8.75 1.66 -7.47
CA LEU A 30 8.24 1.17 -8.75
C LEU A 30 9.20 1.52 -9.88
N ASN A 31 9.57 0.51 -10.67
CA ASN A 31 10.48 0.68 -11.79
C ASN A 31 10.10 -0.22 -12.97
N ASN A 32 10.26 0.31 -14.18
CA ASN A 32 9.84 -0.35 -15.42
C ASN A 32 10.99 -0.70 -16.37
N TYR A 33 12.26 -0.67 -15.97
CA TYR A 33 13.37 -0.93 -16.90
C TYR A 33 14.41 -1.90 -16.34
N THR A 34 15.20 -2.48 -17.24
CA THR A 34 16.47 -3.15 -16.92
C THR A 34 17.60 -2.41 -17.62
N THR A 35 18.85 -2.70 -17.30
CA THR A 35 19.99 -2.24 -18.08
C THR A 35 20.44 -3.28 -19.10
N ASP A 36 20.90 -2.83 -20.27
CA ASP A 36 21.62 -3.66 -21.23
C ASP A 36 23.10 -3.83 -20.83
N THR A 37 23.91 -4.48 -21.67
CA THR A 37 25.35 -4.68 -21.43
C THR A 37 26.17 -3.39 -21.42
N LEU A 38 25.57 -2.25 -21.79
CA LEU A 38 26.18 -0.93 -21.87
C LEU A 38 25.53 0.06 -20.87
N ASP A 39 24.77 -0.44 -19.90
CA ASP A 39 24.03 0.34 -18.89
C ASP A 39 22.93 1.27 -19.45
N ASN A 40 22.43 1.03 -20.67
CA ASN A 40 21.29 1.78 -21.18
C ASN A 40 19.97 1.19 -20.64
N PRO A 41 18.98 2.03 -20.30
CA PRO A 41 17.66 1.56 -19.88
C PRO A 41 16.95 0.85 -21.04
N VAL A 42 16.45 -0.34 -20.76
CA VAL A 42 15.56 -1.12 -21.62
C VAL A 42 14.21 -1.15 -20.93
N ALA A 43 13.30 -0.30 -21.39
CA ALA A 43 11.97 -0.16 -20.83
C ALA A 43 11.09 -1.39 -21.10
N ILE A 44 10.31 -1.76 -20.10
CA ILE A 44 9.43 -2.92 -20.06
C ILE A 44 8.07 -2.41 -19.55
N PRO A 45 6.94 -2.75 -20.20
CA PRO A 45 5.63 -2.30 -19.74
C PRO A 45 5.37 -2.63 -18.26
N PHE A 46 4.81 -1.67 -17.54
CA PHE A 46 4.52 -1.79 -16.11
C PHE A 46 3.05 -1.49 -15.84
N ASN A 47 2.37 -2.37 -15.10
CA ASN A 47 1.00 -2.21 -14.67
C ASN A 47 0.88 -2.63 -13.20
N LEU A 48 0.43 -1.70 -12.37
CA LEU A 48 0.19 -1.93 -10.95
C LEU A 48 -1.22 -1.51 -10.57
N ASN A 49 -1.95 -2.44 -9.95
CA ASN A 49 -3.18 -2.15 -9.24
C ASN A 49 -2.99 -2.43 -7.74
N ILE A 50 -3.31 -1.47 -6.89
CA ILE A 50 -3.32 -1.62 -5.45
C ILE A 50 -4.69 -1.18 -4.93
N ALA A 51 -5.38 -2.06 -4.21
CA ALA A 51 -6.72 -1.82 -3.74
C ALA A 51 -6.96 -2.21 -2.27
N ASN A 52 -7.82 -1.48 -1.57
CA ASN A 52 -8.15 -1.69 -0.15
C ASN A 52 -6.91 -1.84 0.75
N SER A 53 -5.86 -1.06 0.51
CA SER A 53 -4.52 -1.33 1.07
C SER A 53 -3.95 -0.15 1.86
N ILE A 54 -2.96 -0.43 2.70
CA ILE A 54 -2.22 0.56 3.47
C ILE A 54 -0.75 0.56 3.02
N ILE A 55 -0.20 1.72 2.71
CA ILE A 55 1.22 1.91 2.39
C ILE A 55 1.76 3.03 3.28
N TYR A 56 2.52 2.66 4.31
CA TYR A 56 2.91 3.60 5.35
C TYR A 56 4.26 3.27 6.00
N GLY A 57 4.82 4.22 6.73
CA GLY A 57 6.10 4.04 7.41
C GLY A 57 6.65 5.35 7.96
N TYR A 58 7.92 5.33 8.35
CA TYR A 58 8.55 6.49 8.97
C TYR A 58 8.93 7.61 8.00
N ASN A 59 9.22 7.31 6.74
CA ASN A 59 9.62 8.34 5.78
C ASN A 59 8.45 9.28 5.45
N ILE A 60 8.75 10.47 4.96
CA ILE A 60 7.70 11.40 4.49
C ILE A 60 7.03 10.89 3.20
N ASP A 61 7.82 10.18 2.39
CA ASP A 61 7.43 9.56 1.15
C ASP A 61 7.72 8.07 1.23
N GLU A 62 6.67 7.25 1.15
CA GLU A 62 6.77 5.79 1.15
C GLU A 62 6.46 5.19 -0.22
N ILE A 63 6.22 6.03 -1.22
CA ILE A 63 6.02 5.65 -2.62
C ILE A 63 6.99 6.45 -3.48
N GLU A 64 7.75 5.77 -4.33
CA GLU A 64 8.62 6.37 -5.33
C GLU A 64 8.48 5.63 -6.65
N THR A 65 8.59 6.39 -7.74
CA THR A 65 8.47 5.86 -9.09
C THR A 65 9.68 6.30 -9.92
N ASP A 66 10.35 5.34 -10.54
CA ASP A 66 11.44 5.57 -11.49
C ASP A 66 11.12 4.83 -12.79
N MET A 67 10.43 5.54 -13.69
CA MET A 67 9.88 4.98 -14.93
C MET A 67 10.55 5.60 -16.16
N ASP A 68 10.96 4.76 -17.09
CA ASP A 68 11.44 5.13 -18.42
C ASP A 68 10.27 5.24 -19.41
N GLY A 69 10.26 6.33 -20.20
CA GLY A 69 9.19 6.63 -21.15
C GLY A 69 9.19 5.77 -22.43
N GLY A 70 10.15 4.86 -22.57
CA GLY A 70 10.24 3.92 -23.69
C GLY A 70 9.20 2.78 -23.65
N ALA A 71 8.41 2.67 -22.58
CA ALA A 71 7.30 1.73 -22.46
C ALA A 71 6.13 2.30 -21.64
N ASP A 72 4.92 1.78 -21.89
CA ASP A 72 3.72 2.15 -21.13
C ASP A 72 3.88 1.76 -19.65
N SER A 73 3.69 2.74 -18.77
CA SER A 73 3.74 2.56 -17.32
C SER A 73 2.47 3.10 -16.67
N LEU A 74 1.69 2.21 -16.08
CA LEU A 74 0.43 2.50 -15.40
C LEU A 74 0.50 2.04 -13.95
N TYR A 75 0.04 2.89 -13.05
CA TYR A 75 -0.22 2.51 -11.66
C TYR A 75 -1.53 3.12 -11.20
N TYR A 76 -2.29 2.35 -10.43
CA TYR A 76 -3.59 2.74 -9.92
C TYR A 76 -3.74 2.30 -8.46
N PHE A 77 -4.15 3.26 -7.62
CA PHE A 77 -4.45 3.07 -6.21
C PHE A 77 -5.93 3.32 -5.97
N ASN A 78 -6.63 2.34 -5.40
CA ASN A 78 -8.08 2.38 -5.23
C ASN A 78 -8.50 2.03 -3.80
N HIS A 79 -9.07 2.97 -3.05
CA HIS A 79 -9.37 2.83 -1.62
C HIS A 79 -8.09 2.47 -0.86
N CYS A 80 -7.18 3.43 -0.71
CA CYS A 80 -5.90 3.20 -0.05
C CYS A 80 -5.60 4.30 0.98
N LEU A 81 -4.88 3.92 2.04
CA LEU A 81 -4.22 4.86 2.94
C LEU A 81 -2.74 4.89 2.61
N ILE A 82 -2.23 6.03 2.15
CA ILE A 82 -0.85 6.14 1.67
C ILE A 82 -0.11 7.35 2.25
N LYS A 83 1.19 7.17 2.51
CA LYS A 83 2.10 8.25 2.90
C LYS A 83 2.93 8.71 1.72
N THR A 84 2.65 9.91 1.23
CA THR A 84 3.35 10.49 0.07
C THR A 84 3.17 12.00 -0.05
N SER A 85 4.09 12.66 -0.74
CA SER A 85 4.03 14.03 -1.22
C SER A 85 3.37 14.13 -2.60
N LEU A 86 3.25 13.02 -3.35
CA LEU A 86 2.62 12.96 -4.67
C LEU A 86 1.19 13.53 -4.66
N ASN A 87 0.78 14.11 -5.79
CA ASN A 87 -0.58 14.62 -5.93
C ASN A 87 -1.57 13.47 -6.14
N THR A 88 -2.35 13.14 -5.11
CA THR A 88 -3.34 12.06 -5.13
C THR A 88 -4.72 12.52 -5.58
N SER A 89 -4.87 13.77 -6.04
CA SER A 89 -6.13 14.28 -6.59
C SER A 89 -6.31 13.95 -8.08
N ASN A 90 -5.37 13.22 -8.68
CA ASN A 90 -5.48 12.76 -10.06
C ASN A 90 -6.25 11.44 -10.12
N ASP A 91 -7.51 11.51 -10.52
CA ASP A 91 -8.42 10.36 -10.58
C ASP A 91 -7.97 9.25 -11.56
N ILE A 92 -7.01 9.53 -12.45
CA ILE A 92 -6.41 8.54 -13.35
C ILE A 92 -5.59 7.50 -12.56
N ASN A 93 -4.89 7.94 -11.52
CA ASN A 93 -3.97 7.10 -10.76
C ASN A 93 -4.47 6.80 -9.34
N TYR A 94 -5.42 7.57 -8.84
CA TYR A 94 -5.83 7.55 -7.45
C TYR A 94 -7.36 7.64 -7.33
N ASN A 95 -7.96 6.73 -6.57
CA ASN A 95 -9.39 6.76 -6.26
C ASN A 95 -9.59 6.51 -4.78
N SER A 96 -10.35 7.38 -4.10
CA SER A 96 -10.63 7.30 -2.66
C SER A 96 -9.36 7.08 -1.84
N ILE A 97 -8.54 8.12 -1.68
CA ILE A 97 -7.27 8.02 -0.96
C ILE A 97 -7.33 8.75 0.39
N ILE A 98 -6.97 8.05 1.46
CA ILE A 98 -6.59 8.68 2.73
C ILE A 98 -5.09 9.00 2.62
N LYS A 99 -4.76 10.28 2.55
CA LYS A 99 -3.38 10.73 2.35
C LYS A 99 -2.78 11.23 3.66
N ASN A 100 -1.64 10.69 4.05
CA ASN A 100 -0.80 11.17 5.17
C ASN A 100 -1.46 11.15 6.56
N GLU A 101 -2.55 10.40 6.74
CA GLU A 101 -3.11 10.14 8.07
C GLU A 101 -2.43 8.92 8.70
N ASP A 102 -2.29 8.91 10.02
CA ASP A 102 -1.72 7.78 10.74
C ASP A 102 -2.68 6.56 10.67
N PRO A 103 -2.23 5.38 10.19
CA PRO A 103 -3.02 4.16 10.25
C PRO A 103 -3.35 3.71 11.68
N LEU A 104 -2.65 4.21 12.69
CA LEU A 104 -2.79 3.84 14.10
C LEU A 104 -2.62 2.34 14.30
N PHE A 105 -1.47 1.81 13.88
CA PHE A 105 -1.13 0.41 14.13
C PHE A 105 -0.90 0.14 15.62
N VAL A 106 -1.37 -1.01 16.10
CA VAL A 106 -1.28 -1.43 17.52
C VAL A 106 0.16 -1.52 18.01
N ASN A 107 1.08 -2.11 17.21
CA ASN A 107 2.51 -2.03 17.47
C ASN A 107 3.36 -2.31 16.21
N ALA A 108 3.50 -1.31 15.36
CA ALA A 108 4.28 -1.44 14.13
C ALA A 108 5.76 -1.79 14.35
N SER A 109 6.33 -1.46 15.52
CA SER A 109 7.73 -1.80 15.85
C SER A 109 7.96 -3.28 16.17
N GLU A 110 6.89 -3.99 16.53
CA GLU A 110 6.87 -5.44 16.76
C GLU A 110 6.21 -6.21 15.60
N ASN A 111 5.99 -5.53 14.47
CA ASN A 111 5.27 -6.05 13.29
C ASN A 111 3.79 -6.39 13.54
N ASP A 112 3.18 -5.78 14.56
CA ASP A 112 1.74 -5.84 14.79
C ASP A 112 1.04 -4.71 14.02
N TYR A 113 0.60 -5.05 12.81
CA TYR A 113 -0.08 -4.14 11.88
C TYR A 113 -1.60 -4.19 11.97
N ARG A 114 -2.14 -4.78 13.04
CA ARG A 114 -3.56 -4.56 13.39
C ARG A 114 -3.74 -3.06 13.69
N ILE A 115 -4.94 -2.55 13.42
CA ILE A 115 -5.26 -1.13 13.60
C ILE A 115 -6.04 -0.90 14.89
N ASP A 116 -5.84 0.26 15.52
CA ASP A 116 -6.60 0.74 16.69
C ASP A 116 -8.03 1.14 16.27
N SER A 117 -8.93 1.13 17.23
CA SER A 117 -10.29 1.65 17.21
C SER A 117 -10.47 3.07 16.66
N LEU A 118 -9.44 3.91 16.71
CA LEU A 118 -9.46 5.27 16.17
C LEU A 118 -8.92 5.38 14.74
N SER A 119 -8.49 4.27 14.15
CA SER A 119 -7.87 4.26 12.83
C SER A 119 -8.81 4.78 11.74
N PRO A 120 -8.34 5.69 10.87
CA PRO A 120 -9.11 6.15 9.72
C PRO A 120 -9.28 5.04 8.66
N ALA A 121 -8.55 3.93 8.78
CA ALA A 121 -8.67 2.78 7.88
C ALA A 121 -9.95 1.96 8.11
N ILE A 122 -10.60 2.12 9.27
CA ILE A 122 -11.80 1.37 9.62
C ILE A 122 -12.95 1.74 8.69
N GLY A 123 -13.53 0.75 8.01
CA GLY A 123 -14.68 0.86 7.13
C GLY A 123 -14.47 1.68 5.86
N PHE A 124 -13.24 2.07 5.54
CA PHE A 124 -12.93 2.84 4.35
C PHE A 124 -12.75 1.96 3.10
N GLY A 125 -12.66 0.64 3.26
CA GLY A 125 -12.48 -0.28 2.14
C GLY A 125 -13.69 -0.33 1.20
N ASN A 126 -13.43 -0.71 -0.04
CA ASN A 126 -14.46 -0.99 -1.01
C ASN A 126 -15.03 -2.41 -0.83
N VAL A 127 -16.34 -2.52 -0.66
CA VAL A 127 -17.04 -3.80 -0.47
C VAL A 127 -16.90 -4.74 -1.67
N ASN A 128 -16.88 -4.24 -2.90
CA ASN A 128 -16.76 -5.09 -4.08
C ASN A 128 -15.38 -5.77 -4.15
N ILE A 129 -14.32 -5.05 -3.78
CA ILE A 129 -12.96 -5.61 -3.68
C ILE A 129 -12.89 -6.63 -2.54
N ALA A 130 -13.56 -6.36 -1.40
CA ALA A 130 -13.62 -7.29 -0.28
C ALA A 130 -14.37 -8.59 -0.63
N ASN A 131 -15.31 -8.59 -1.57
CA ASN A 131 -15.96 -9.83 -2.02
C ASN A 131 -14.99 -10.80 -2.73
N ASP A 132 -13.92 -10.29 -3.35
CA ASP A 132 -12.87 -11.14 -3.96
C ASP A 132 -11.96 -11.77 -2.90
N VAL A 133 -11.76 -11.09 -1.77
CA VAL A 133 -10.88 -11.51 -0.67
C VAL A 133 -11.62 -11.32 0.67
N PRO A 134 -12.62 -12.17 0.98
CA PRO A 134 -13.61 -11.88 2.02
C PRO A 134 -13.12 -12.05 3.45
N PHE A 135 -11.96 -12.67 3.65
CA PHE A 135 -11.38 -12.89 4.96
C PHE A 135 -10.04 -12.16 5.08
N ASP A 136 -9.74 -11.70 6.28
CA ASP A 136 -8.44 -11.15 6.62
C ASP A 136 -7.42 -12.23 6.96
N LEU A 137 -6.22 -11.82 7.37
CA LEU A 137 -5.14 -12.76 7.70
C LEU A 137 -5.44 -13.63 8.93
N ASP A 138 -6.33 -13.18 9.82
CA ASP A 138 -6.78 -13.92 11.01
C ASP A 138 -8.08 -14.70 10.76
N GLY A 139 -8.61 -14.67 9.53
CA GLY A 139 -9.85 -15.34 9.14
C GLY A 139 -11.12 -14.59 9.52
N ILE A 140 -11.02 -13.31 9.91
CA ILE A 140 -12.15 -12.45 10.21
C ILE A 140 -12.79 -11.97 8.90
N SER A 141 -14.12 -11.99 8.85
CA SER A 141 -14.86 -11.47 7.70
C SER A 141 -14.61 -9.97 7.52
N ARG A 142 -14.24 -9.56 6.32
CA ARG A 142 -14.13 -8.15 5.92
C ARG A 142 -15.49 -7.50 5.63
N LEU A 143 -16.53 -8.31 5.49
CA LEU A 143 -17.88 -7.84 5.18
C LEU A 143 -18.70 -7.63 6.46
N PRO A 144 -19.66 -6.68 6.46
CA PRO A 144 -20.06 -5.83 5.33
C PRO A 144 -19.27 -4.53 5.20
N LEU A 145 -18.43 -4.21 6.18
CA LEU A 145 -17.72 -2.94 6.29
C LEU A 145 -16.20 -3.22 6.32
N PRO A 146 -15.54 -3.29 5.15
CA PRO A 146 -14.15 -3.68 5.07
C PRO A 146 -13.23 -2.54 5.50
N ASP A 147 -12.19 -2.91 6.23
CA ASP A 147 -11.10 -2.02 6.61
C ASP A 147 -9.99 -2.09 5.56
N LEU A 148 -9.15 -1.07 5.54
CA LEU A 148 -7.96 -1.08 4.69
C LEU A 148 -6.88 -1.97 5.28
N GLY A 149 -6.08 -2.58 4.40
CA GLY A 149 -4.93 -3.36 4.78
C GLY A 149 -5.27 -4.81 5.11
N VAL A 150 -4.29 -5.47 5.74
CA VAL A 150 -4.26 -6.93 5.86
C VAL A 150 -5.15 -7.49 6.97
N TYR A 151 -5.48 -6.69 7.99
CA TYR A 151 -6.32 -7.08 9.13
C TYR A 151 -7.64 -6.28 9.17
N GLN A 152 -8.68 -6.87 9.72
CA GLN A 152 -9.87 -6.17 10.18
C GLN A 152 -9.70 -5.73 11.64
N PHE A 153 -10.25 -4.58 11.97
CA PHE A 153 -10.41 -4.14 13.34
C PHE A 153 -11.39 -5.07 14.08
N VAL A 154 -10.96 -5.55 15.25
CA VAL A 154 -11.80 -6.28 16.20
C VAL A 154 -11.76 -5.57 17.54
N PRO A 155 -12.92 -5.19 18.13
CA PRO A 155 -12.97 -4.58 19.46
C PRO A 155 -12.26 -5.43 20.51
N GLY A 156 -11.38 -4.81 21.31
CA GLY A 156 -10.61 -5.49 22.38
C GLY A 156 -9.37 -6.26 21.92
N GLN A 157 -8.99 -6.20 20.64
CA GLN A 157 -7.81 -6.92 20.10
C GLN A 157 -6.46 -6.51 20.71
N GLU A 158 -6.40 -5.34 21.36
CA GLU A 158 -5.20 -4.79 21.98
C GLU A 158 -4.88 -5.41 23.35
N GLU A 159 -5.87 -6.04 24.00
CA GLU A 159 -5.74 -6.64 25.33
C GLU A 159 -5.12 -8.05 25.31
N ASN A 160 -5.03 -8.68 24.13
CA ASN A 160 -4.54 -10.05 23.95
C ASN A 160 -3.03 -10.11 23.62
N LYS A 161 -2.20 -9.28 24.25
CA LYS A 161 -0.73 -9.31 24.11
C LYS A 161 -0.07 -10.24 25.14
#